data_AF-A0A948RGJ5-F1
#
_entry.id   AF-A0A948RGJ5-F1
#
_cell.length_a   1.000
_cell.length_b   1.000
_cell.length_c   1.000
_cell.angle_alpha   90.00
_cell.angle_beta   90.00
_cell.angle_gamma   90.00
#
_symmetry.space_group_name_H-M   'P 1'
#
loop_
_entity.id
_entity.type
_entity.pdbx_description
1 polymer ?
#
loop_
_entity_poly.entity_id
_entity_poly.type
_entity_poly.pdbx_seq_one_letter_code
_entity_poly.pdbx_strand_id
1 'polypeptide(L)' 'MHILLIHQAFAALDEPGGTRHYELARYLAQRGHRVTIIASPVSYLTGAPPPTPSPAGTPLPPLPRGEGEGVGDGGEV' A
#
# COMPACT_ATOMS: atom_id res chain seq x y z
N MET A 1 -21.94 -9.93 -23.34
CA MET A 1 -22.58 -10.50 -22.13
C MET A 1 -22.26 -9.64 -20.93
N HIS A 2 -23.16 -9.60 -19.94
CA HIS A 2 -22.94 -8.97 -18.64
C HIS A 2 -22.59 -10.05 -17.61
N ILE A 3 -21.44 -9.90 -16.97
CA ILE A 3 -20.91 -10.84 -15.97
C ILE A 3 -20.77 -10.10 -14.65
N LEU A 4 -21.38 -10.62 -13.60
CA LEU A 4 -21.24 -10.11 -12.24
C LEU A 4 -20.30 -11.04 -11.45
N LEU A 5 -19.21 -10.48 -10.92
CA LEU A 5 -18.28 -11.16 -10.04
C LEU A 5 -18.43 -10.60 -8.62
N ILE A 6 -18.72 -11.47 -7.67
CA ILE A 6 -18.78 -11.13 -6.25
C ILE A 6 -17.58 -11.77 -5.57
N HIS A 7 -16.76 -10.97 -4.90
CA HIS A 7 -15.54 -11.44 -4.24
C HIS A 7 -15.45 -10.91 -2.80
N GLN A 8 -14.88 -11.71 -1.89
CA GLN A 8 -14.86 -11.39 -0.45
C GLN A 8 -14.12 -10.10 -0.10
N ALA A 9 -12.99 -9.81 -0.74
CA ALA A 9 -12.19 -8.61 -0.50
C ALA A 9 -11.49 -8.15 -1.79
N PHE A 10 -11.42 -6.84 -2.01
CA PHE A 10 -10.60 -6.23 -3.05
C PHE A 10 -9.27 -5.81 -2.43
N ALA A 11 -8.32 -6.75 -2.46
CA ALA A 11 -6.95 -6.46 -2.07
C ALA A 11 -6.30 -5.58 -3.15
N ALA A 12 -5.54 -4.55 -2.73
CA ALA A 12 -4.73 -3.76 -3.65
C ALA A 12 -3.69 -4.65 -4.38
N LEU A 13 -3.18 -4.21 -5.53
CA LEU A 13 -2.22 -4.97 -6.36
C LEU A 13 -0.96 -5.39 -5.59
N ASP A 14 -0.66 -4.65 -4.53
CA ASP A 14 0.49 -4.69 -3.64
C ASP A 14 0.29 -5.59 -2.41
N GLU A 15 -0.89 -6.21 -2.25
CA GLU A 15 -1.17 -7.16 -1.18
C GLU A 15 -1.04 -8.63 -1.65
N PRO A 16 -0.51 -9.55 -0.81
CA PRO A 16 -0.44 -10.98 -1.13
C PRO A 16 -1.83 -11.54 -1.51
N GLY A 17 -1.97 -12.03 -2.75
CA GLY A 17 -3.26 -12.48 -3.29
C GLY A 17 -3.95 -11.49 -4.22
N GLY A 18 -3.32 -10.37 -4.56
CA GLY A 18 -3.83 -9.40 -5.53
C GLY A 18 -3.73 -9.89 -6.98
N THR A 19 -4.80 -10.13 -7.75
CA THR A 19 -6.17 -10.54 -7.48
C THR A 19 -6.59 -11.31 -8.75
N ARG A 20 -6.56 -12.66 -8.75
CA ARG A 20 -6.90 -13.47 -9.96
C ARG A 20 -8.25 -13.10 -10.58
N HIS A 21 -9.19 -12.61 -9.76
CA HIS A 21 -10.48 -12.11 -10.25
C HIS A 21 -10.35 -10.82 -11.07
N TYR A 22 -9.40 -9.93 -10.77
CA TYR A 22 -9.11 -8.75 -11.58
C TYR A 22 -8.49 -9.16 -12.92
N GLU A 23 -7.54 -10.09 -12.93
CA GLU A 23 -6.95 -10.61 -14.17
C GLU A 23 -8.00 -11.29 -15.06
N LEU A 24 -8.85 -12.12 -14.47
CA LEU A 24 -9.98 -12.75 -15.14
C LEU A 24 -10.94 -11.70 -15.70
N ALA A 25 -11.32 -10.71 -14.90
CA ALA A 25 -12.21 -9.63 -15.32
C ALA A 25 -11.61 -8.83 -16.48
N ARG A 26 -10.31 -8.52 -16.41
CA ARG A 26 -9.57 -7.84 -17.48
C ARG A 26 -9.55 -8.67 -18.76
N TYR A 27 -9.26 -9.96 -18.66
CA TYR A 27 -9.25 -10.91 -19.78
C TYR A 27 -10.64 -11.04 -20.44
N LEU A 28 -11.71 -11.05 -19.65
CA LEU A 28 -13.09 -11.09 -20.14
C LEU A 28 -13.49 -9.75 -20.79
N ALA A 29 -13.10 -8.63 -20.20
CA ALA A 29 -13.34 -7.29 -20.76
C ALA A 29 -12.65 -7.12 -22.12
N GLN A 30 -11.41 -7.61 -22.26
CA GLN A 30 -10.67 -7.62 -23.53
C GLN A 30 -11.37 -8.44 -24.63
N ARG A 31 -12.26 -9.37 -24.28
CA ARG A 31 -13.10 -10.11 -25.25
C ARG A 31 -14.46 -9.49 -25.54
N GLY A 32 -14.72 -8.28 -25.05
CA GLY A 32 -15.99 -7.58 -25.28
C GLY A 32 -17.10 -7.98 -24.30
N HIS A 33 -16.77 -8.64 -23.18
CA HIS A 33 -17.72 -8.82 -22.09
C HIS A 33 -17.74 -7.58 -21.20
N ARG A 34 -18.91 -7.23 -20.67
CA ARG A 34 -19.02 -6.25 -19.59
C ARG A 34 -18.97 -6.99 -18.27
N VAL A 35 -17.98 -6.65 -17.45
CA VAL A 35 -17.76 -7.27 -16.15
C VAL A 35 -17.99 -6.23 -15.06
N THR A 36 -18.83 -6.56 -14.08
CA THR A 36 -19.02 -5.77 -12.86
C THR A 36 -18.46 -6.56 -11.70
N ILE A 37 -17.65 -5.93 -10.86
CA ILE A 37 -17.07 -6.55 -9.66
C ILE A 37 -17.67 -5.87 -8.43
N ILE A 38 -18.16 -6.67 -7.49
CA ILE A 38 -18.56 -6.21 -6.15
C ILE A 38 -17.65 -6.92 -5.15
N ALA A 39 -16.91 -6.14 -4.36
CA ALA A 39 -16.00 -6.67 -3.36
C ALA A 39 -15.87 -5.71 -2.16
N SER A 40 -15.59 -6.28 -0.99
CA SER A 40 -15.36 -5.50 0.23
C SER A 40 -14.01 -4.77 0.17
N PRO A 41 -13.90 -3.54 0.67
CA PRO A 41 -12.60 -2.90 0.91
C PRO A 41 -11.92 -3.46 2.17
N VAL A 42 -12.58 -4.32 2.95
CA VAL A 42 -12.05 -4.86 4.20
C VAL A 42 -11.23 -6.12 3.91
N SER A 43 -10.00 -6.16 4.42
CA SER A 43 -9.18 -7.38 4.35
C SER A 43 -9.83 -8.50 5.15
N TYR A 44 -9.97 -9.67 4.52
CA TYR A 44 -10.51 -10.86 5.20
C TYR A 44 -9.60 -11.34 6.35
N LEU A 45 -8.28 -11.13 6.24
CA LEU A 45 -7.33 -11.59 7.25
C LEU A 45 -7.31 -10.69 8.48
N THR A 46 -7.37 -9.38 8.30
CA THR A 46 -7.25 -8.41 9.40
C THR A 46 -8.59 -7.85 9.87
N GLY A 47 -9.65 -7.95 9.06
CA GLY A 47 -10.93 -7.31 9.32
C GLY A 47 -10.88 -5.78 9.25
N ALA A 48 -9.78 -5.20 8.77
CA ALA A 48 -9.58 -3.75 8.69
C ALA A 48 -9.63 -3.25 7.24
N PRO A 49 -10.05 -1.98 7.00
CA PRO A 49 -9.87 -1.33 5.71
C PRO A 49 -8.38 -1.11 5.41
N PRO A 50 -7.99 -0.86 4.14
CA PRO A 50 -6.62 -0.48 3.80
C PRO A 50 -6.22 0.78 4.57
N PRO A 51 -4.92 0.93 4.90
CA PRO A 51 -4.43 2.15 5.54
C PRO A 51 -4.80 3.36 4.68
N THR A 52 -5.32 4.41 5.31
CA THR A 52 -5.51 5.68 4.62
C THR A 52 -4.16 6.19 4.16
N PRO A 53 -3.99 6.57 2.87
CA PRO A 53 -2.75 7.16 2.42
C PRO A 53 -2.48 8.42 3.26
N SER A 54 -1.35 8.44 3.97
CA SER A 54 -0.90 9.62 4.70
C SER A 54 -0.76 10.77 3.70
N PRO A 55 -1.28 11.98 3.99
CA PRO A 55 -1.09 13.12 3.10
C PRO A 55 0.41 13.35 2.95
N ALA A 56 0.92 13.12 1.74
CA ALA A 56 2.31 13.37 1.40
C ALA A 56 2.65 14.83 1.76
N GLY A 57 3.55 15.03 2.73
CA GLY A 57 4.01 16.38 3.05
C GLY A 57 4.35 16.70 4.50
N THR A 58 4.37 15.76 5.45
CA THR A 58 4.98 16.09 6.77
C THR A 58 6.50 16.10 6.57
N PRO A 59 7.20 17.23 6.72
CA PRO A 59 8.65 17.24 6.61
C PRO A 59 9.22 16.32 7.69
N LEU A 60 10.15 15.44 7.30
CA LEU A 60 10.90 14.65 8.28
C LEU A 60 11.53 15.63 9.29
N PRO A 61 11.44 15.38 10.61
CA PRO A 61 12.18 16.19 11.57
C PRO A 61 13.68 16.12 11.20
N PRO A 62 14.42 17.24 11.32
CA PRO A 62 15.83 17.25 11.02
C PRO A 62 16.55 16.21 11.90
N LEU A 63 17.39 15.39 11.26
CA LEU A 63 18.21 14.42 11.97
C LEU A 63 19.03 15.16 13.05
N PRO A 64 19.14 14.62 14.28
CA PRO A 64 19.97 15.23 15.30
C PRO A 64 21.38 15.40 14.74
N ARG A 65 21.89 16.64 14.77
CA ARG A 65 23.29 16.89 14.39
C ARG A 65 24.14 16.08 15.37
N GLY A 66 24.87 15.09 14.84
CA GLY A 66 25.91 14.43 15.61
C GLY A 66 26.80 15.50 16.21
N GLU A 67 26.88 15.50 17.54
CA GLU A 67 27.83 16.29 18.29
C GLU A 67 29.23 15.99 17.74
N GLY A 68 29.82 17.02 17.12
CA GLY A 68 31.12 16.95 16.50
C GLY A 68 32.19 16.61 17.53
N GLU A 69 33.13 15.78 17.08
CA GLU A 69 34.38 15.42 17.70
C GLU A 69 35.03 16.59 18.45
N GLY A 70 35.22 16.42 19.76
CA GLY A 70 36.12 17.26 20.55
C GLY A 70 37.57 16.95 20.20
N VAL A 71 38.13 17.70 19.26
CA VAL A 71 39.58 17.79 19.01
C VAL A 71 40.16 18.94 19.84
N GLY A 72 41.25 18.63 20.57
CA GLY A 72 42.23 19.57 21.14
C GLY A 72 42.01 19.86 22.63
N ASP A 73 43.03 20.03 23.48
CA ASP A 73 44.48 20.03 23.38
C ASP A 73 45.02 20.01 24.84
N GLY A 74 46.29 19.69 25.04
CA GLY A 74 46.89 19.30 26.32
C GLY A 74 47.05 20.36 27.43
N GLY A 75 47.77 19.97 28.47
CA GLY A 75 48.20 20.86 29.55
C GLY A 75 48.57 20.10 30.83
N GLU A 76 49.86 20.11 31.16
CA GLU A 76 50.47 19.70 32.44
C GLU A 76 49.68 20.10 33.69
N VAL A 77 49.71 19.24 34.72
CA VAL A 77 50.38 19.47 36.02
C VAL A 77 50.58 18.15 36.77
#